data_AF-A0A2U8H2Z3-F1
#
_entry.id   AF-A0A2U8H2Z3-F1
#
_cell.length_a   1.000
_cell.length_b   1.000
_cell.length_c   1.000
_cell.angle_alpha   90.00
_cell.angle_beta   90.00
_cell.angle_gamma   90.00
#
_symmetry.space_group_name_H-M   'P 1'
#
loop_
_entity.id
_entity.type
_entity.pdbx_description
1 polymer ?
#
loop_
_entity_poly.entity_id
_entity_poly.type
_entity_poly.pdbx_seq_one_letter_code
_entity_poly.pdbx_strand_id
1 'polypeptide(L)'
;MPATPPSRHYHPLPQPGTVTPAHALQWVATGWRLFLRKPGVWMVQTLIFILVIAALGFVPLIGWAAAPVALPVLVAGLVAGADALARGEALRVDHLFDGLRLHAGNLLLVGGFHLLGALIAALIAAAIGGSAVFTGSMMGAFGGMGMAAGGMMLGVLVFSVLWGLLMMALWFAPALVMLHDVAPLDAMKLSAQACFQNLLTFVVLAVMLYILGWIAMLPAGLGVFVLIPVLAGALQAAWRDTFSPPKALPPAAHLTE
;
A
#
# COMPACT_ATOMS: atom_id res chain seq x y z
N MET A 1 -22.70 -34.68 24.69
CA MET A 1 -21.37 -34.02 24.74
C MET A 1 -21.51 -32.66 24.06
N PRO A 2 -21.25 -31.52 24.72
CA PRO A 2 -21.23 -30.24 24.03
C PRO A 2 -19.98 -30.18 23.15
N ALA A 3 -20.16 -29.85 21.88
CA ALA A 3 -19.07 -29.66 20.94
C ALA A 3 -18.18 -28.51 21.41
N THR A 4 -16.89 -28.79 21.60
CA THR A 4 -15.88 -27.77 21.82
C THR A 4 -15.87 -26.81 20.63
N PRO A 5 -15.98 -25.49 20.83
CA PRO A 5 -15.83 -24.55 19.73
C PRO A 5 -14.42 -24.70 19.14
N PRO A 6 -14.24 -24.52 17.81
CA PRO A 6 -12.93 -24.60 17.20
C PRO A 6 -12.03 -23.55 17.84
N SER A 7 -10.94 -24.00 18.46
CA SER A 7 -9.88 -23.14 18.95
C SER A 7 -9.34 -22.36 17.74
N ARG A 8 -9.64 -21.07 17.67
CA ARG A 8 -8.91 -20.16 16.78
C ARG A 8 -7.46 -20.22 17.25
N HIS A 9 -6.63 -20.99 16.55
CA HIS A 9 -5.19 -20.93 16.73
C HIS A 9 -4.79 -19.49 16.41
N TYR A 10 -4.51 -18.71 17.45
CA TYR A 10 -3.82 -17.43 17.30
C TYR A 10 -2.44 -17.77 16.74
N HIS A 11 -2.29 -17.72 15.42
CA HIS A 11 -0.97 -17.65 14.83
C HIS A 11 -0.31 -16.37 15.38
N PRO A 12 0.88 -16.47 16.01
CA PRO A 12 1.61 -15.29 16.45
C PRO A 12 1.78 -14.36 15.26
N LEU A 13 1.41 -13.08 15.43
CA LEU A 13 1.58 -12.09 14.38
C LEU A 13 3.05 -12.08 13.91
N PRO A 14 3.31 -12.03 12.58
CA PRO A 14 4.67 -12.01 12.07
C PRO A 14 5.38 -10.75 12.59
N GLN A 15 6.54 -10.91 13.19
CA GLN A 15 7.33 -9.76 13.64
C GLN A 15 8.09 -9.16 12.45
N PRO A 16 8.06 -7.83 12.25
CA PRO A 16 8.85 -7.21 11.21
C PRO A 16 10.35 -7.38 11.47
N GLY A 17 11.07 -7.85 10.45
CA GLY A 17 12.53 -7.89 10.40
C GLY A 17 13.12 -6.54 10.02
N THR A 18 14.45 -6.45 10.12
CA THR A 18 15.23 -5.28 9.72
C THR A 18 15.70 -5.40 8.27
N VAL A 19 15.51 -4.33 7.51
CA VAL A 19 15.87 -4.23 6.08
C VAL A 19 16.65 -2.95 5.82
N THR A 20 17.69 -3.07 5.01
CA THR A 20 18.57 -1.94 4.65
C THR A 20 18.10 -1.21 3.39
N PRO A 21 18.50 0.06 3.17
CA PRO A 21 18.13 0.82 1.96
C PRO A 21 18.50 0.15 0.64
N ALA A 22 19.52 -0.71 0.63
CA ALA A 22 19.90 -1.50 -0.56
C ALA A 22 18.77 -2.45 -1.03
N HIS A 23 17.92 -2.91 -0.11
CA HIS A 23 16.78 -3.77 -0.47
C HIS A 23 15.74 -3.02 -1.31
N ALA A 24 15.58 -1.70 -1.15
CA ALA A 24 14.60 -0.94 -1.93
C ALA A 24 14.82 -1.09 -3.45
N LEU A 25 16.09 -1.02 -3.88
CA LEU A 25 16.46 -1.27 -5.28
C LEU A 25 16.24 -2.72 -5.69
N GLN A 26 16.54 -3.68 -4.80
CA GLN A 26 16.32 -5.10 -5.06
C GLN A 26 14.84 -5.45 -5.21
N TRP A 27 13.95 -4.80 -4.45
CA TRP A 27 12.51 -4.97 -4.55
C TRP A 27 11.99 -4.46 -5.88
N VAL A 28 12.38 -3.26 -6.29
CA VAL A 28 12.00 -2.71 -7.61
C VAL A 28 12.54 -3.58 -8.74
N ALA A 29 13.80 -4.03 -8.65
CA ALA A 29 14.38 -4.96 -9.61
C ALA A 29 13.65 -6.32 -9.64
N THR A 30 13.17 -6.81 -8.49
CA THR A 30 12.34 -8.02 -8.41
C THR A 30 11.01 -7.82 -9.11
N GLY A 31 10.35 -6.67 -8.89
CA GLY A 31 9.15 -6.29 -9.61
C GLY A 31 9.35 -6.31 -11.13
N TRP A 32 10.46 -5.75 -11.60
CA TRP A 32 10.81 -5.77 -13.03
C TRP A 32 11.01 -7.19 -13.57
N ARG A 33 11.72 -8.05 -12.84
CA ARG A 33 11.91 -9.46 -13.22
C ARG A 33 10.59 -10.23 -13.27
N LEU A 34 9.70 -10.02 -12.31
CA LEU A 34 8.38 -10.66 -12.29
C LEU A 34 7.49 -10.17 -13.44
N PHE A 35 7.55 -8.88 -13.78
CA PHE A 35 6.87 -8.35 -14.96
C PHE A 35 7.36 -9.03 -16.26
N LEU A 36 8.68 -9.07 -16.47
CA LEU A 36 9.29 -9.62 -17.69
C LEU A 36 9.02 -11.12 -17.91
N ARG A 37 8.71 -11.88 -16.84
CA ARG A 37 8.37 -13.31 -16.94
C ARG A 37 7.05 -13.56 -17.67
N LYS A 38 6.04 -12.71 -17.47
CA LYS A 38 4.68 -12.88 -18.02
C LYS A 38 4.04 -11.52 -18.38
N PRO A 39 4.66 -10.73 -19.28
CA PRO A 39 4.25 -9.34 -19.53
C PRO A 39 2.82 -9.24 -20.06
N GLY A 40 2.40 -10.13 -20.95
CA GLY A 40 1.04 -10.11 -21.53
C GLY A 40 -0.05 -10.28 -20.47
N VAL A 41 0.12 -11.22 -19.53
CA VAL A 41 -0.86 -11.45 -18.46
C VAL A 41 -0.90 -10.27 -17.49
N TRP A 42 0.26 -9.69 -17.17
CA TRP A 42 0.34 -8.48 -16.34
C TRP A 42 -0.32 -7.27 -17.00
N MET A 43 -0.13 -7.07 -18.31
CA MET A 43 -0.76 -5.98 -19.04
C MET A 43 -2.29 -6.12 -19.03
N VAL A 44 -2.81 -7.34 -19.21
CA VAL A 44 -4.25 -7.61 -19.13
C VAL A 44 -4.78 -7.35 -17.72
N GLN A 45 -4.11 -7.84 -16.68
CA GLN A 45 -4.51 -7.54 -15.29
C GLN A 45 -4.49 -6.03 -15.02
N THR A 46 -3.48 -5.32 -15.50
CA THR A 46 -3.36 -3.87 -15.31
C THR A 46 -4.45 -3.11 -16.05
N LEU A 47 -4.79 -3.54 -17.28
CA LEU A 47 -5.92 -2.98 -18.02
C LEU A 47 -7.22 -3.16 -17.23
N ILE A 48 -7.50 -4.37 -16.74
CA ILE A 48 -8.70 -4.64 -15.95
C ILE A 48 -8.69 -3.82 -14.65
N PHE A 49 -7.55 -3.74 -13.95
CA PHE A 49 -7.38 -2.91 -12.76
C PHE A 49 -7.77 -1.45 -13.03
N ILE A 50 -7.20 -0.85 -14.10
CA ILE A 50 -7.46 0.54 -14.47
C ILE A 50 -8.94 0.71 -14.83
N LEU A 51 -9.51 -0.20 -15.63
CA LEU A 51 -10.92 -0.14 -16.03
C LEU A 51 -11.87 -0.24 -14.83
N VAL A 52 -11.59 -1.12 -13.86
CA VAL A 52 -12.39 -1.24 -12.65
C VAL A 52 -12.31 0.03 -11.81
N ILE A 53 -11.11 0.55 -11.56
CA ILE A 53 -10.93 1.79 -10.78
C ILE A 53 -11.58 2.98 -11.49
N ALA A 54 -11.40 3.11 -12.81
CA ALA A 54 -12.03 4.15 -13.60
C ALA A 54 -13.56 4.03 -13.57
N ALA A 55 -14.11 2.83 -13.79
CA ALA A 55 -15.55 2.60 -13.76
C ALA A 55 -16.16 2.95 -12.40
N LEU A 56 -15.49 2.59 -11.29
CA LEU A 56 -15.90 2.98 -9.94
C LEU A 56 -15.85 4.51 -9.77
N GLY A 57 -14.80 5.16 -10.26
CA GLY A 57 -14.64 6.61 -10.21
C GLY A 57 -15.67 7.39 -11.02
N PHE A 58 -16.18 6.83 -12.13
CA PHE A 58 -17.21 7.46 -12.95
C PHE A 58 -18.60 7.45 -12.32
N VAL A 59 -18.83 6.65 -11.27
CA VAL A 59 -20.14 6.62 -10.62
C VAL A 59 -20.37 7.93 -9.86
N PRO A 60 -21.39 8.74 -10.23
CA PRO A 60 -21.67 9.99 -9.55
C PRO A 60 -21.93 9.75 -8.06
N LEU A 61 -21.56 10.72 -7.22
CA LEU A 61 -21.77 10.76 -5.76
C LEU A 61 -21.03 9.70 -4.93
N ILE A 62 -20.76 8.49 -5.44
CA ILE A 62 -20.08 7.42 -4.69
C ILE A 62 -18.69 7.10 -5.22
N GLY A 63 -18.33 7.51 -6.44
CA GLY A 63 -17.06 7.14 -7.06
C GLY A 63 -15.82 7.63 -6.32
N TRP A 64 -15.92 8.79 -5.65
CA TRP A 64 -14.85 9.34 -4.81
C TRP A 64 -14.51 8.43 -3.62
N ALA A 65 -15.46 7.63 -3.14
CA ALA A 65 -15.32 6.71 -2.03
C ALA A 65 -15.07 5.26 -2.50
N ALA A 66 -15.70 4.85 -3.61
CA ALA A 66 -15.67 3.47 -4.09
C ALA A 66 -14.26 3.03 -4.54
N ALA A 67 -13.54 3.90 -5.26
CA ALA A 67 -12.20 3.55 -5.76
C ALA A 67 -11.17 3.33 -4.62
N PRO A 68 -11.02 4.22 -3.63
CA PRO A 68 -10.15 3.97 -2.46
C PRO A 68 -10.48 2.69 -1.69
N VAL A 69 -11.77 2.33 -1.60
CA VAL A 69 -12.23 1.12 -0.89
C VAL A 69 -11.91 -0.15 -1.68
N ALA A 70 -12.05 -0.12 -3.01
CA ALA A 70 -11.74 -1.25 -3.87
C ALA A 70 -10.24 -1.49 -4.05
N LEU A 71 -9.42 -0.45 -3.87
CA LEU A 71 -7.99 -0.49 -4.17
C LEU A 71 -7.24 -1.59 -3.38
N PRO A 72 -7.40 -1.75 -2.05
CA PRO A 72 -6.76 -2.85 -1.32
C PRO A 72 -7.14 -4.24 -1.84
N VAL A 73 -8.38 -4.43 -2.30
CA VAL A 73 -8.86 -5.70 -2.83
C VAL A 73 -8.12 -6.06 -4.11
N LEU A 74 -7.99 -5.11 -5.04
CA LEU A 74 -7.30 -5.32 -6.31
C LEU A 74 -5.78 -5.43 -6.14
N VAL A 75 -5.20 -4.62 -5.24
CA VAL A 75 -3.77 -4.69 -4.91
C VAL A 75 -3.43 -6.05 -4.29
N ALA A 76 -4.26 -6.57 -3.38
CA ALA A 76 -4.09 -7.91 -2.84
C ALA A 76 -4.08 -8.99 -3.93
N GLY A 77 -4.97 -8.89 -4.93
CA GLY A 77 -4.99 -9.80 -6.07
C GLY A 77 -3.71 -9.73 -6.92
N LEU A 78 -3.22 -8.52 -7.22
CA LEU A 78 -1.94 -8.33 -7.91
C LEU A 78 -0.77 -8.92 -7.11
N VAL A 79 -0.75 -8.72 -5.80
CA VAL A 79 0.27 -9.29 -4.90
C VAL A 79 0.20 -10.82 -4.87
N ALA A 80 -1.00 -11.41 -4.83
CA ALA A 80 -1.18 -12.86 -4.89
C ALA A 80 -0.64 -13.44 -6.21
N GLY A 81 -0.91 -12.78 -7.34
CA GLY A 81 -0.34 -13.16 -8.63
C GLY A 81 1.19 -13.06 -8.66
N ALA A 82 1.76 -11.99 -8.07
CA ALA A 82 3.20 -11.82 -7.95
C ALA A 82 3.83 -12.92 -7.08
N ASP A 83 3.16 -13.31 -6.00
CA ASP A 83 3.61 -14.33 -5.07
C ASP A 83 3.56 -15.74 -5.68
N ALA A 84 2.48 -16.08 -6.39
CA ALA A 84 2.38 -17.31 -7.19
C ALA A 84 3.52 -17.39 -8.22
N LEU A 85 3.76 -16.30 -8.97
CA LEU A 85 4.83 -16.26 -9.96
C LEU A 85 6.24 -16.33 -9.33
N ALA A 86 6.41 -15.81 -8.11
CA ALA A 86 7.65 -15.92 -7.35
C ALA A 86 7.91 -17.36 -6.88
N ARG A 87 6.87 -18.13 -6.55
CA ARG A 87 6.94 -19.58 -6.24
C ARG A 87 7.13 -20.47 -7.46
N GLY A 88 7.08 -19.92 -8.67
CA GLY A 88 7.20 -20.68 -9.92
C GLY A 88 5.86 -21.22 -10.44
N GLU A 89 4.75 -20.82 -9.84
CA GLU A 89 3.40 -21.11 -10.33
C GLU A 89 3.05 -20.20 -11.51
N ALA A 90 1.98 -20.55 -12.25
CA ALA A 90 1.55 -19.79 -13.40
C ALA A 90 0.79 -18.51 -12.98
N LEU A 91 1.25 -17.35 -13.45
CA LEU A 91 0.45 -16.12 -13.37
C LEU A 91 -0.75 -16.23 -14.29
N ARG A 92 -1.93 -15.99 -13.73
CA ARG A 92 -3.23 -16.01 -14.43
C ARG A 92 -3.99 -14.71 -14.20
N VAL A 93 -4.86 -14.33 -15.13
CA VAL A 93 -5.64 -13.07 -15.07
C VAL A 93 -6.63 -13.05 -13.90
N ASP A 94 -7.14 -14.22 -13.50
CA ASP A 94 -8.10 -14.37 -12.41
C ASP A 94 -7.50 -14.05 -11.03
N HIS A 95 -6.17 -14.06 -10.86
CA HIS A 95 -5.52 -13.66 -9.60
C HIS A 95 -5.87 -12.23 -9.18
N LEU A 96 -6.14 -11.32 -10.12
CA LEU A 96 -6.56 -9.95 -9.80
C LEU A 96 -7.80 -9.92 -8.90
N PHE A 97 -8.66 -10.94 -9.00
CA PHE A 97 -9.89 -11.04 -8.22
C PHE A 97 -9.74 -11.93 -6.98
N ASP A 98 -8.57 -12.51 -6.71
CA ASP A 98 -8.38 -13.40 -5.56
C ASP A 98 -8.52 -12.65 -4.23
N GLY A 99 -8.17 -11.36 -4.18
CA GLY A 99 -8.47 -10.52 -3.01
C GLY A 99 -9.97 -10.47 -2.70
N LEU A 100 -10.84 -10.45 -3.73
CA LEU A 100 -12.29 -10.50 -3.55
C LEU A 100 -12.76 -11.92 -3.19
N ARG A 101 -12.16 -12.96 -3.75
CA ARG A 101 -12.59 -14.34 -3.54
C ARG A 101 -12.21 -14.90 -2.17
N LEU A 102 -11.00 -14.58 -1.70
CA LEU A 102 -10.42 -15.16 -0.48
C LEU A 102 -10.63 -14.28 0.74
N HIS A 103 -10.46 -12.96 0.62
CA HIS A 103 -10.43 -12.05 1.79
C HIS A 103 -11.24 -10.76 1.57
N ALA A 104 -12.35 -10.81 0.82
CA ALA A 104 -13.17 -9.62 0.51
C ALA A 104 -13.51 -8.78 1.73
N GLY A 105 -14.08 -9.39 2.79
CA GLY A 105 -14.50 -8.65 3.98
C GLY A 105 -13.35 -7.91 4.64
N ASN A 106 -12.21 -8.58 4.83
CA ASN A 106 -11.04 -8.00 5.46
C ASN A 106 -10.42 -6.88 4.59
N LEU A 107 -10.29 -7.09 3.28
CA LEU A 107 -9.71 -6.10 2.37
C LEU A 107 -10.63 -4.89 2.13
N LEU A 108 -11.95 -5.10 2.10
CA LEU A 108 -12.92 -4.00 2.08
C LEU A 108 -12.90 -3.20 3.39
N LEU A 109 -12.67 -3.84 4.54
CA LEU A 109 -12.45 -3.13 5.80
C LEU A 109 -11.16 -2.30 5.76
N VAL A 110 -10.05 -2.83 5.20
CA VAL A 110 -8.83 -2.04 4.96
C VAL A 110 -9.13 -0.84 4.06
N GLY A 111 -9.92 -1.03 3.00
CA GLY A 111 -10.40 0.05 2.14
C GLY A 111 -11.28 1.08 2.86
N GLY A 112 -12.14 0.62 3.77
CA GLY A 112 -12.94 1.48 4.64
C GLY A 112 -12.07 2.32 5.58
N PHE A 113 -11.04 1.72 6.18
CA PHE A 113 -10.08 2.44 7.02
C PHE A 113 -9.23 3.43 6.21
N HIS A 114 -8.87 3.12 4.97
CA HIS A 114 -8.27 4.07 4.04
C HIS A 114 -9.18 5.28 3.87
N LEU A 115 -10.43 5.07 3.46
CA LEU A 115 -11.38 6.16 3.24
C LEU A 115 -11.61 6.99 4.51
N LEU A 116 -11.83 6.34 5.65
CA LEU A 116 -12.05 7.00 6.93
C LEU A 116 -10.83 7.82 7.36
N GLY A 117 -9.62 7.24 7.25
CA GLY A 117 -8.38 7.93 7.56
C GLY A 117 -8.13 9.14 6.66
N ALA A 118 -8.42 9.01 5.36
CA ALA A 118 -8.32 10.08 4.38
C ALA A 118 -9.25 11.24 4.72
N LEU A 119 -10.51 10.93 5.05
CA LEU A 119 -11.52 11.92 5.43
C LEU A 119 -11.15 12.63 6.73
N ILE A 120 -10.70 11.89 7.75
CA ILE A 120 -10.26 12.50 9.02
C ILE A 120 -9.07 13.45 8.78
N ALA A 121 -8.07 13.03 7.99
CA ALA A 121 -6.93 13.86 7.65
C ALA A 121 -7.36 15.14 6.91
N ALA A 122 -8.25 15.01 5.93
CA ALA A 122 -8.79 16.13 5.18
C ALA A 122 -9.62 17.09 6.05
N LEU A 123 -10.46 16.58 6.94
CA LEU A 123 -11.28 17.39 7.85
C LEU A 123 -10.44 18.17 8.84
N ILE A 124 -9.41 17.55 9.43
CA ILE A 124 -8.48 18.23 10.34
C ILE A 124 -7.75 19.36 9.59
N ALA A 125 -7.22 19.07 8.41
CA ALA A 125 -6.53 20.06 7.60
C ALA A 125 -7.43 21.21 7.16
N ALA A 126 -8.67 20.90 6.75
CA ALA A 126 -9.68 21.87 6.38
C ALA A 126 -10.13 22.73 7.58
N ALA A 127 -10.23 22.15 8.78
CA ALA A 127 -10.53 22.91 9.99
C ALA A 127 -9.41 23.91 10.33
N ILE A 128 -8.14 23.50 10.19
CA ILE A 128 -6.97 24.37 10.39
C ILE A 128 -6.93 25.49 9.34
N GLY A 129 -6.96 25.13 8.05
CA GLY A 129 -6.90 26.11 6.97
C GLY A 129 -8.13 27.03 6.96
N GLY A 130 -9.32 26.46 7.11
CA GLY A 130 -10.59 27.19 7.10
C GLY A 130 -10.75 28.16 8.26
N SER A 131 -10.35 27.77 9.47
CA SER A 131 -10.38 28.68 10.64
C SER A 131 -9.41 29.86 10.47
N ALA A 132 -8.24 29.64 9.87
CA ALA A 132 -7.29 30.70 9.59
C ALA A 132 -7.76 31.66 8.49
N VAL A 133 -8.40 31.14 7.43
CA VAL A 133 -9.03 31.97 6.39
C VAL A 133 -10.17 32.80 6.98
N PHE A 134 -11.02 32.17 7.79
CA PHE A 134 -12.13 32.85 8.47
C PHE A 134 -11.63 33.96 9.41
N THR A 135 -10.65 33.65 10.26
CA THR A 135 -10.03 34.63 11.16
C THR A 135 -9.36 35.76 10.38
N GLY A 136 -8.64 35.42 9.30
CA GLY A 136 -7.99 36.39 8.44
C GLY A 136 -8.97 37.33 7.74
N SER A 137 -10.17 36.87 7.39
CA SER A 137 -11.22 37.71 6.79
C SER A 137 -11.76 38.80 7.72
N MET A 138 -11.60 38.61 9.04
CA MET A 138 -11.99 39.58 10.07
C MET A 138 -10.88 40.60 10.38
N MET A 139 -9.69 40.42 9.80
CA MET A 139 -8.54 41.28 9.99
C MET A 139 -8.37 42.25 8.80
N GLY A 140 -7.62 43.34 9.00
CA GLY A 140 -7.25 44.25 7.91
C GLY A 140 -6.42 43.54 6.82
N ALA A 141 -6.47 44.03 5.58
CA ALA A 141 -6.01 43.32 4.37
C ALA A 141 -4.63 42.63 4.49
N PHE A 142 -3.63 43.31 5.06
CA PHE A 142 -2.27 42.77 5.18
C PHE A 142 -2.16 41.67 6.26
N GLY A 143 -2.77 41.87 7.42
CA GLY A 143 -2.78 40.89 8.51
C GLY A 143 -3.65 39.66 8.18
N GLY A 144 -4.77 39.90 7.49
CA GLY A 144 -5.68 38.85 7.05
C GLY A 144 -5.07 37.90 6.03
N MET A 145 -4.35 38.44 5.04
CA MET A 145 -3.65 37.63 4.03
C MET A 145 -2.57 36.75 4.66
N GLY A 146 -1.78 37.29 5.60
CA GLY A 146 -0.74 36.52 6.30
C GLY A 146 -1.32 35.36 7.12
N MET A 147 -2.40 35.61 7.87
CA MET A 147 -3.09 34.57 8.65
C MET A 147 -3.68 33.47 7.77
N ALA A 148 -4.38 33.85 6.69
CA ALA A 148 -4.96 32.90 5.75
C ALA A 148 -3.89 32.01 5.10
N ALA A 149 -2.80 32.61 4.61
CA ALA A 149 -1.70 31.87 3.99
C ALA A 149 -1.00 30.92 4.99
N GLY A 150 -0.65 31.42 6.17
CA GLY A 150 0.01 30.62 7.20
C GLY A 150 -0.81 29.43 7.67
N GLY A 151 -2.11 29.62 7.89
CA GLY A 151 -2.99 28.52 8.29
C GLY A 151 -3.28 27.53 7.17
N MET A 152 -3.38 27.96 5.90
CA MET A 152 -3.44 27.03 4.77
C MET A 152 -2.18 26.17 4.67
N MET A 153 -0.99 26.78 4.80
CA MET A 153 0.28 26.03 4.81
C MET A 153 0.34 25.03 5.96
N LEU A 154 -0.09 25.41 7.17
CA LEU A 154 -0.17 24.49 8.30
C LEU A 154 -1.17 23.37 8.04
N GLY A 155 -2.34 23.66 7.47
CA GLY A 155 -3.32 22.66 7.08
C GLY A 155 -2.77 21.64 6.09
N VAL A 156 -2.05 22.10 5.05
CA VAL A 156 -1.37 21.24 4.07
C VAL A 156 -0.29 20.38 4.72
N LEU A 157 0.50 20.95 5.63
CA LEU A 157 1.53 20.21 6.36
C LEU A 157 0.91 19.10 7.22
N VAL A 158 -0.14 19.42 7.98
CA VAL A 158 -0.86 18.46 8.82
C VAL A 158 -1.49 17.37 7.98
N PHE A 159 -2.14 17.71 6.85
CA PHE A 159 -2.67 16.74 5.91
C PHE A 159 -1.56 15.80 5.41
N SER A 160 -0.43 16.35 4.98
CA SER A 160 0.69 15.58 4.41
C SER A 160 1.27 14.59 5.42
N VAL A 161 1.40 15.00 6.68
CA VAL A 161 1.86 14.12 7.76
C VAL A 161 0.85 12.99 8.01
N LEU A 162 -0.43 13.32 8.22
CA LEU A 162 -1.46 12.32 8.48
C LEU A 162 -1.64 11.35 7.30
N TRP A 163 -1.57 11.87 6.08
CA TRP A 163 -1.61 11.09 4.86
C TRP A 163 -0.42 10.15 4.75
N GLY A 164 0.79 10.63 5.03
CA GLY A 164 2.00 9.80 5.06
C GLY A 164 1.89 8.65 6.06
N LEU A 165 1.39 8.91 7.27
CA LEU A 165 1.15 7.88 8.28
C LEU A 165 0.10 6.85 7.83
N LEU A 166 -0.97 7.30 7.19
CA LEU A 166 -1.98 6.42 6.62
C LEU A 166 -1.39 5.53 5.51
N MET A 167 -0.58 6.10 4.61
CA MET A 167 0.07 5.33 3.55
C MET A 167 1.05 4.30 4.13
N MET A 168 1.80 4.62 5.20
CA MET A 168 2.63 3.64 5.90
C MET A 168 1.80 2.50 6.51
N ALA A 169 0.64 2.81 7.08
CA ALA A 169 -0.27 1.80 7.61
C ALA A 169 -0.91 0.93 6.52
N LEU A 170 -1.09 1.46 5.30
CA LEU A 170 -1.69 0.72 4.19
C LEU A 170 -0.68 -0.01 3.32
N TRP A 171 0.60 0.36 3.36
CA TRP A 171 1.64 -0.14 2.45
C TRP A 171 1.67 -1.66 2.35
N PHE A 172 1.72 -2.35 3.50
CA PHE A 172 1.72 -3.81 3.57
C PHE A 172 0.36 -4.43 3.90
N ALA A 173 -0.65 -3.63 4.27
CA ALA A 173 -1.92 -4.17 4.75
C ALA A 173 -2.58 -5.16 3.76
N PRO A 174 -2.68 -4.87 2.44
CA PRO A 174 -3.22 -5.83 1.48
C PRO A 174 -2.42 -7.14 1.41
N ALA A 175 -1.08 -7.06 1.44
CA ALA A 175 -0.21 -8.22 1.39
C ALA A 175 -0.29 -9.06 2.67
N LEU A 176 -0.35 -8.43 3.84
CA LEU A 176 -0.49 -9.09 5.14
C LEU A 176 -1.85 -9.79 5.28
N VAL A 177 -2.94 -9.15 4.83
CA VAL A 177 -4.26 -9.79 4.82
C VAL A 177 -4.26 -10.97 3.84
N MET A 178 -3.75 -10.77 2.62
CA MET A 178 -3.82 -11.76 1.54
C MET A 178 -2.92 -12.98 1.76
N LEU A 179 -1.70 -12.77 2.28
CA LEU A 179 -0.66 -13.80 2.33
C LEU A 179 -0.44 -14.37 3.73
N HIS A 180 -0.86 -13.67 4.79
CA HIS A 180 -0.72 -14.12 6.18
C HIS A 180 -2.07 -14.20 6.94
N ASP A 181 -3.21 -13.95 6.28
CA ASP A 181 -4.55 -13.96 6.88
C ASP A 181 -4.65 -13.12 8.18
N VAL A 182 -3.92 -12.00 8.22
CA VAL A 182 -3.92 -11.08 9.36
C VAL A 182 -5.20 -10.24 9.35
N ALA A 183 -5.78 -10.01 10.54
CA ALA A 183 -6.94 -9.14 10.68
C ALA A 183 -6.64 -7.70 10.19
N PRO A 184 -7.60 -6.98 9.57
CA PRO A 184 -7.36 -5.68 8.92
C PRO A 184 -6.62 -4.64 9.77
N LEU A 185 -7.09 -4.43 11.01
CA LEU A 185 -6.49 -3.44 11.90
C LEU A 185 -5.08 -3.85 12.36
N ASP A 186 -4.86 -5.14 12.60
CA ASP A 186 -3.55 -5.64 13.02
C ASP A 186 -2.56 -5.60 11.85
N ALA A 187 -3.02 -5.88 10.63
CA ALA A 187 -2.24 -5.72 9.40
C ALA A 187 -1.79 -4.26 9.19
N MET A 188 -2.68 -3.29 9.44
CA MET A 188 -2.35 -1.87 9.34
C MET A 188 -1.33 -1.43 10.41
N LYS A 189 -1.50 -1.90 11.65
CA LYS A 189 -0.55 -1.62 12.75
C LYS A 189 0.82 -2.22 12.46
N LEU A 190 0.87 -3.48 12.01
CA LEU A 190 2.11 -4.15 11.63
C LEU A 190 2.79 -3.45 10.46
N SER A 191 2.03 -3.02 9.45
CA SER A 191 2.55 -2.24 8.33
C SER A 191 3.20 -0.94 8.81
N ALA A 192 2.50 -0.16 9.65
CA ALA A 192 3.04 1.07 10.22
C ALA A 192 4.30 0.80 11.04
N GLN A 193 4.29 -0.21 11.92
CA GLN A 193 5.44 -0.60 12.74
C GLN A 193 6.64 -0.98 11.87
N ALA A 194 6.44 -1.80 10.85
CA ALA A 194 7.49 -2.23 9.92
C ALA A 194 8.09 -1.05 9.16
N CYS A 195 7.25 -0.13 8.68
CA CYS A 195 7.69 1.07 8.00
C CYS A 195 8.44 2.03 8.92
N PHE A 196 8.03 2.18 10.19
CA PHE A 196 8.73 3.01 11.16
C PHE A 196 10.09 2.43 11.57
N GLN A 197 10.16 1.12 11.79
CA GLN A 197 11.42 0.45 12.13
C GLN A 197 12.45 0.56 11.00
N ASN A 198 11.99 0.63 9.75
CA ASN A 198 12.85 0.67 8.56
C ASN A 198 12.65 1.97 7.75
N LEU A 199 12.45 3.09 8.44
CA LEU A 199 12.00 4.36 7.84
C LEU A 199 12.88 4.80 6.65
N LEU A 200 14.20 4.73 6.80
CA LEU A 200 15.13 5.11 5.73
C LEU A 200 14.93 4.27 4.47
N THR A 201 14.76 2.95 4.61
CA THR A 201 14.55 2.03 3.49
C THR A 201 13.25 2.36 2.74
N PHE A 202 12.18 2.67 3.47
CA PHE A 202 10.90 3.04 2.85
C PHE A 202 10.89 4.46 2.28
N VAL A 203 11.63 5.40 2.87
CA VAL A 203 11.82 6.73 2.27
C VAL A 203 12.57 6.62 0.95
N VAL A 204 13.65 5.82 0.90
CA VAL A 204 14.38 5.56 -0.35
C VAL A 204 13.47 4.89 -1.38
N LEU A 205 12.70 3.88 -0.98
CA LEU A 205 11.71 3.25 -1.86
C LEU A 205 10.69 4.27 -2.37
N ALA A 206 10.12 5.10 -1.51
CA ALA A 206 9.13 6.11 -1.88
C ALA A 206 9.70 7.11 -2.91
N VAL A 207 10.94 7.59 -2.71
CA VAL A 207 11.62 8.47 -3.68
C VAL A 207 11.82 7.76 -5.02
N MET A 208 12.26 6.51 -5.01
CA MET A 208 12.44 5.72 -6.24
C MET A 208 11.12 5.54 -7.00
N LEU A 209 10.04 5.19 -6.29
CA LEU A 209 8.72 4.99 -6.88
C LEU A 209 8.10 6.29 -7.36
N TYR A 210 8.35 7.40 -6.67
CA TYR A 210 7.96 8.74 -7.12
C TYR A 210 8.61 9.08 -8.46
N ILE A 211 9.93 8.90 -8.58
CA ILE A 211 10.67 9.13 -9.83
C ILE A 211 10.16 8.18 -10.94
N LEU A 212 9.98 6.89 -10.64
CA LEU A 212 9.43 5.93 -11.60
C LEU A 212 8.01 6.29 -12.04
N GLY A 213 7.18 6.80 -11.12
CA GLY A 213 5.84 7.30 -11.41
C GLY A 213 5.87 8.43 -12.43
N TRP A 214 6.72 9.43 -12.24
CA TRP A 214 6.89 10.52 -13.21
C TRP A 214 7.38 10.02 -14.57
N ILE A 215 8.37 9.12 -14.59
CA ILE A 215 8.87 8.51 -15.83
C ILE A 215 7.75 7.74 -16.54
N ALA A 216 6.94 6.98 -15.81
CA ALA A 216 5.83 6.21 -16.34
C ALA A 216 4.71 7.09 -16.94
N MET A 217 4.60 8.34 -16.50
CA MET A 217 3.63 9.31 -17.03
C MET A 217 4.10 10.00 -18.32
N LEU A 218 5.41 10.09 -18.59
CA LEU A 218 5.96 10.71 -19.80
C LEU A 218 5.38 10.17 -21.13
N PRO A 219 5.24 8.84 -21.34
CA PRO A 219 4.63 8.31 -22.55
C PRO A 219 3.09 8.36 -22.48
N ALA A 220 2.52 9.54 -22.23
CA ALA A 220 1.08 9.76 -22.06
C ALA A 220 0.41 8.80 -21.06
N GLY A 221 1.11 8.44 -19.97
CA GLY A 221 0.60 7.51 -18.96
C GLY A 221 0.71 6.02 -19.31
N LEU A 222 1.17 5.64 -20.50
CA LEU A 222 1.30 4.23 -20.90
C LEU A 222 2.31 3.45 -20.03
N GLY A 223 3.27 4.12 -19.42
CA GLY A 223 4.22 3.48 -18.50
C GLY A 223 3.55 2.90 -17.25
N VAL A 224 2.34 3.34 -16.91
CA VAL A 224 1.56 2.81 -15.77
C VAL A 224 1.21 1.33 -15.97
N PHE A 225 1.06 0.87 -17.23
CA PHE A 225 0.85 -0.55 -17.56
C PHE A 225 2.01 -1.45 -17.13
N VAL A 226 3.22 -0.89 -17.05
CA VAL A 226 4.41 -1.57 -16.57
C VAL A 226 4.64 -1.28 -15.09
N LEU A 227 4.36 -0.07 -14.63
CA LEU A 227 4.61 0.32 -13.26
C LEU A 227 3.73 -0.43 -12.25
N ILE A 228 2.44 -0.61 -12.52
CA ILE A 228 1.52 -1.34 -11.62
C ILE A 228 2.01 -2.77 -11.30
N PRO A 229 2.34 -3.63 -12.29
CA PRO A 229 2.82 -4.97 -12.00
C PRO A 229 4.22 -4.96 -11.35
N VAL A 230 5.07 -4.00 -11.69
CA VAL A 230 6.36 -3.81 -11.02
C VAL A 230 6.18 -3.44 -9.55
N LEU A 231 5.23 -2.56 -9.24
CA LEU A 231 4.87 -2.20 -7.87
C LEU A 231 4.32 -3.40 -7.09
N ALA A 232 3.46 -4.21 -7.70
CA ALA A 232 2.94 -5.42 -7.06
C ALA A 232 4.06 -6.41 -6.72
N GLY A 233 4.99 -6.64 -7.65
CA GLY A 233 6.16 -7.49 -7.40
C GLY A 233 7.16 -6.89 -6.40
N ALA A 234 7.35 -5.57 -6.41
CA ALA A 234 8.17 -4.89 -5.42
C ALA A 234 7.55 -4.96 -4.02
N LEU A 235 6.24 -4.80 -3.91
CA LEU A 235 5.50 -4.95 -2.66
C LEU A 235 5.57 -6.39 -2.14
N GLN A 236 5.41 -7.38 -3.00
CA GLN A 236 5.58 -8.80 -2.65
C GLN A 236 7.01 -9.08 -2.14
N ALA A 237 8.03 -8.57 -2.82
CA ALA A 237 9.42 -8.75 -2.40
C ALA A 237 9.71 -8.04 -1.07
N ALA A 238 9.21 -6.81 -0.90
CA ALA A 238 9.35 -6.05 0.34
C ALA A 238 8.65 -6.73 1.51
N TRP A 239 7.44 -7.26 1.28
CA TRP A 239 6.69 -8.02 2.27
C TRP A 239 7.46 -9.29 2.67
N ARG A 240 7.99 -10.02 1.70
CA ARG A 240 8.74 -11.25 1.95
C ARG A 240 9.98 -10.93 2.79
N ASP A 241 10.77 -9.95 2.40
CA ASP A 241 12.02 -9.65 3.09
C ASP A 241 11.79 -9.02 4.48
N THR A 242 10.64 -8.36 4.68
CA THR A 242 10.28 -7.72 5.97
C THR A 242 9.58 -8.69 6.93
N PHE A 243 8.75 -9.62 6.45
CA PHE A 243 7.91 -10.46 7.32
C PHE A 243 8.21 -11.97 7.23
N SER A 244 9.03 -12.43 6.27
CA SER A 244 9.49 -13.83 6.25
C SER A 244 10.73 -14.00 7.12
N PRO A 245 10.90 -15.15 7.81
CA PRO A 245 12.08 -15.39 8.63
C PRO A 245 13.37 -15.26 7.81
N PRO A 246 14.46 -14.69 8.38
CA PRO A 246 15.76 -14.69 7.75
C PRO A 246 16.15 -16.11 7.36
N LYS A 247 16.70 -16.30 6.16
CA LYS A 247 17.25 -17.59 5.74
C LYS A 247 18.32 -17.97 6.77
N ALA A 248 18.04 -18.98 7.60
CA ALA A 248 19.03 -19.47 8.56
C ALA A 248 20.28 -19.87 7.77
N LEU A 249 21.44 -19.33 8.16
CA LEU A 249 22.71 -19.80 7.60
C LEU A 249 22.77 -21.32 7.84
N PRO A 250 23.14 -22.13 6.83
CA PRO A 250 23.38 -23.55 7.05
C PRO A 250 24.31 -23.68 8.26
N PRO A 251 24.01 -24.56 9.24
CA PRO A 251 24.90 -24.77 10.36
C PRO A 251 26.29 -25.05 9.78
N ALA A 252 27.28 -24.27 10.23
CA ALA A 252 28.66 -24.44 9.80
C ALA A 252 28.98 -25.92 9.97
N ALA A 253 29.21 -26.61 8.84
CA ALA A 253 29.60 -28.00 8.87
C ALA A 253 30.78 -28.09 9.82
N HIS A 254 30.60 -28.79 10.94
CA HIS A 254 31.67 -29.06 11.86
C HIS A 254 32.75 -29.75 11.03
N LEU A 255 33.86 -29.04 10.80
CA LEU A 255 35.08 -29.62 10.28
C LEU A 255 35.63 -30.52 11.39
N THR A 256 35.09 -31.72 11.47
CA THR A 256 35.70 -32.84 12.18
C THR A 256 36.35 -33.72 11.13
N GLU A 257 37.59 -33.39 10.78
CA GLU A 257 38.68 -34.34 10.49
C GLU A 257 40.01 -33.70 10.91
#